data_AF-W2D1L4-F1
#
_entry.id   AF-W2D1L4-F1
#
_cell.length_a   1.000
_cell.length_b   1.000
_cell.length_c   1.000
_cell.angle_alpha   90.00
_cell.angle_beta   90.00
_cell.angle_gamma   90.00
#
_symmetry.space_group_name_H-M   'P 1'
#
loop_
_entity.id
_entity.type
_entity.pdbx_description
1 polymer ?
#
loop_
_entity_poly.entity_id
_entity_poly.type
_entity_poly.pdbx_seq_one_letter_code
_entity_poly.pdbx_strand_id
1 'polypeptide(L)' 'PEVTECYNIAGDYDYLLKIHAPDMKYYQTFLLNVLGTIDYIGSIHSIFVMDEVKREYGIHI' A
#
# COMPACT_ATOMS: atom_id res chain seq x y z
N PRO A 1 -2.91 -3.37 -12.17
CA PRO A 1 -2.03 -3.81 -11.06
C PRO A 1 -2.61 -3.34 -9.72
N GLU A 2 -2.68 -4.25 -8.76
CA GLU A 2 -3.21 -4.02 -7.40
C GLU A 2 -2.30 -3.05 -6.65
N VAL A 3 -0.98 -3.19 -6.78
CA VAL A 3 0.01 -2.22 -6.29
C VAL A 3 0.23 -1.14 -7.34
N THR A 4 -0.12 0.09 -7.00
CA THR A 4 0.01 1.27 -7.88
C THR A 4 1.29 2.04 -7.65
N GLU A 5 1.79 2.05 -6.42
CA GLU A 5 3.04 2.71 -6.04
C GLU A 5 3.75 1.85 -4.99
N CYS A 6 5.09 1.83 -5.00
CA CYS A 6 5.91 1.11 -4.04
C CYS A 6 7.16 1.93 -3.75
N TYR A 7 7.41 2.19 -2.47
CA TYR A 7 8.50 3.02 -2.01
C TYR A 7 9.32 2.25 -0.98
N ASN A 8 10.65 2.25 -1.13
CA ASN A 8 11.54 1.93 -0.03
C ASN A 8 11.71 3.20 0.81
N ILE A 9 11.43 3.12 2.10
CA ILE A 9 11.43 4.27 3.00
C ILE A 9 12.37 4.02 4.17
N ALA A 10 12.90 5.10 4.74
CA ALA A 10 13.60 5.04 6.03
C ALA A 10 12.58 5.40 7.13
N GLY A 11 12.30 4.47 8.04
CA GLY A 11 11.33 4.65 9.12
C GLY A 11 11.05 3.35 9.87
N ASP A 12 9.87 3.27 10.50
CA ASP A 12 9.44 2.07 11.25
C ASP A 12 9.16 0.85 10.36
N TYR A 13 9.02 1.07 9.05
CA TYR A 13 8.81 0.05 8.03
C TYR A 13 9.78 0.24 6.87
N ASP A 14 10.23 -0.84 6.24
CA ASP A 14 11.18 -0.77 5.11
C ASP A 14 10.51 -0.39 3.79
N TYR A 15 9.21 -0.71 3.63
CA TYR A 15 8.46 -0.50 2.40
C TYR A 15 7.07 0.07 2.67
N LEU A 16 6.65 0.99 1.79
CA LEU A 16 5.30 1.52 1.72
C LEU A 16 4.68 1.20 0.36
N LEU A 17 3.52 0.56 0.37
CA LEU A 17 2.80 0.16 -0.84
C LEU A 17 1.46 0.89 -0.92
N LYS A 18 1.16 1.47 -2.08
CA LYS A 18 -0.16 2.03 -2.38
C LYS A 18 -0.97 1.02 -3.18
N ILE A 19 -1.99 0.45 -2.54
CA ILE A 19 -2.80 -0.61 -3.12
C ILE A 19 -4.17 -0.05 -3.51
N HIS A 20 -4.61 -0.34 -4.73
CA HIS A 20 -5.96 -0.05 -5.19
C HIS A 20 -6.78 -1.35 -5.22
N ALA A 21 -7.78 -1.42 -4.35
CA ALA A 21 -8.69 -2.56 -4.23
C ALA A 21 -10.14 -2.09 -4.36
N PRO A 22 -11.01 -2.87 -5.05
CA PRO A 22 -12.42 -2.51 -5.24
C PRO A 22 -13.24 -2.61 -3.94
N ASP A 23 -12.84 -3.50 -3.02
CA ASP A 23 -13.49 -3.70 -1.73
C ASP A 23 -12.54 -4.36 -0.71
N MET A 24 -13.00 -4.41 0.55
CA MET A 24 -12.23 -4.96 1.66
C MET A 24 -12.00 -6.47 1.58
N LYS A 25 -12.90 -7.23 0.94
CA LYS A 25 -12.79 -8.68 0.81
C LYS A 25 -11.70 -9.04 -0.21
N TYR A 26 -11.67 -8.32 -1.33
CA TYR A 26 -10.61 -8.41 -2.31
C TYR A 26 -9.27 -8.00 -1.70
N TYR A 27 -9.23 -6.88 -0.97
CA TYR A 27 -8.03 -6.44 -0.26
C TYR A 27 -7.50 -7.49 0.72
N GLN A 28 -8.36 -8.10 1.54
CA GLN A 28 -7.96 -9.14 2.48
C GLN A 28 -7.41 -10.38 1.75
N THR A 29 -8.03 -10.77 0.65
CA THR A 29 -7.58 -11.89 -0.18
C THR A 29 -6.21 -11.60 -0.78
N PHE A 30 -6.00 -10.39 -1.29
CA PHE A 30 -4.71 -9.94 -1.82
C PHE A 30 -3.62 -9.94 -0.73
N LEU A 31 -3.94 -9.41 0.45
CA LEU A 31 -2.99 -9.37 1.56
C LEU A 31 -2.56 -10.77 2.02
N LEU A 32 -3.49 -11.73 2.11
CA LEU A 32 -3.16 -13.10 2.54
C LEU A 32 -2.46 -13.91 1.45
N ASN A 33 -2.96 -13.85 0.23
CA ASN A 33 -2.52 -14.75 -0.84
C ASN A 33 -1.33 -14.22 -1.65
N VAL A 34 -1.02 -12.91 -1.55
CA VAL A 34 0.07 -12.29 -2.30
C VAL A 34 1.13 -11.74 -1.35
N LEU A 35 0.76 -10.87 -0.42
CA LEU A 35 1.74 -10.30 0.51
C LEU A 35 2.12 -11.31 1.60
N GLY A 36 1.15 -12.04 2.14
CA GLY A 36 1.36 -13.04 3.18
C GLY A 36 2.17 -14.26 2.75
N THR A 37 2.33 -14.48 1.43
CA THR A 37 3.17 -15.56 0.87
C THR A 37 4.63 -15.15 0.68
N ILE A 38 5.00 -13.91 1.00
CA ILE A 38 6.38 -13.42 0.87
C ILE A 38 7.12 -13.70 2.18
N ASP A 39 8.07 -14.63 2.14
CA ASP A 39 8.78 -15.17 3.32
C ASP A 39 9.49 -14.11 4.18
N TYR A 40 9.82 -12.96 3.61
CA TYR A 40 10.61 -11.90 4.27
C TYR A 40 9.76 -10.73 4.78
N ILE A 41 8.43 -10.85 4.81
CA ILE A 41 7.56 -9.82 5.40
C ILE A 41 7.33 -10.13 6.89
N GLY A 42 7.99 -9.35 7.76
CA GLY A 42 7.88 -9.52 9.20
C GLY A 42 6.57 -9.02 9.80
N SER A 43 6.05 -7.89 9.29
CA SER A 43 4.75 -7.36 9.70
C SER A 43 4.14 -6.52 8.59
N ILE A 44 2.81 -6.51 8.51
CA ILE A 44 2.05 -5.67 7.58
C ILE A 44 1.19 -4.74 8.41
N HIS A 45 1.33 -3.45 8.17
CA HIS A 45 0.46 -2.43 8.73
C HIS A 45 -0.25 -1.68 7.61
N SER A 46 -1.56 -1.53 7.73
CA SER A 46 -2.39 -1.04 6.64
C SER A 46 -3.19 0.17 7.06
N ILE A 47 -3.12 1.20 6.22
CA ILE A 47 -3.77 2.49 6.43
C ILE A 47 -4.76 2.69 5.28
N PHE A 48 -6.03 2.94 5.62
CA PHE A 48 -7.07 3.18 4.63
C PHE A 48 -7.22 4.68 4.40
N VAL A 49 -7.09 5.09 3.13
CA VAL A 49 -7.31 6.48 2.72
C VAL A 49 -8.81 6.74 2.76
N MET A 50 -9.24 7.61 3.67
CA MET A 50 -10.65 8.00 3.82
C MET A 50 -11.06 9.12 2.86
N ASP A 51 -10.14 10.05 2.61
CA ASP A 51 -10.32 11.17 1.69
C ASP A 51 -8.96 11.56 1.07
N GLU A 52 -8.99 12.05 -0.16
CA GLU A 52 -7.80 12.45 -0.92
C GLU A 52 -7.86 13.95 -1.21
N VAL A 53 -7.15 14.73 -0.39
CA VAL A 53 -7.18 16.21 -0.47
C VAL A 53 -6.40 16.74 -1.68
N LYS A 54 -5.34 16.04 -2.11
CA LYS A 54 -4.52 16.40 -3.26
C LYS A 54 -3.89 15.16 -3.90
N ARG A 55 -3.99 15.06 -5.24
CA ARG A 55 -3.33 14.02 -6.05
C ARG A 55 -2.70 14.60 -7.31
N GLU A 56 -1.83 15.57 -7.11
CA GLU A 56 -1.04 16.17 -8.17
C GLU A 56 0.43 15.99 -7.87
N TYR A 57 1.16 15.45 -8.84
CA TYR A 57 2.60 15.28 -8.77
C TYR A 57 3.26 16.59 -9.22
N GLY A 58 3.39 17.54 -8.30
CA GLY A 58 3.99 18.83 -8.58
C GLY A 58 3.67 19.89 -7.54
N ILE A 59 4.61 20.82 -7.39
CA ILE A 59 4.39 22.10 -6.74
C ILE A 59 4.33 23.12 -7.87
N HIS A 60 3.24 23.88 -7.97
CA HIS A 60 3.25 25.08 -8.80
C HIS A 60 4.17 26.08 -8.13
N ILE A 61 5.31 26.34 -8.78
CA ILE A 61 6.34 27.28 -8.35
C ILE A 61 6.07 28.64 -8.98
#